data_AF-A0ABD3DJQ4-F1
#
_entry.id   AF-A0ABD3DJQ4-F1
#
_cell.length_a   1.000
_cell.length_b   1.000
_cell.length_c   1.000
_cell.angle_alpha   90.00
_cell.angle_beta   90.00
_cell.angle_gamma   90.00
#
_symmetry.space_group_name_H-M   'P 1'
#
loop_
_entity.id
_entity.type
_entity.pdbx_description
1 polymer ?
#
loop_
_entity_poly.entity_id
_entity_poly.type
_entity_poly.pdbx_seq_one_letter_code
_entity_poly.pdbx_strand_id
1 'polypeptide(L)'
;MENGDFTDLSSSGIFKIPNEPAIVLNELPPLSSPDPNLVPSATSDVLPKKFAGFGEWLEGREVRKLFEDQYFNGKVTQFDEDMCWYRVVYEDGDFEDLEWHELMDVLVPLDVNIPLKTLAANIVKKRQESDQKTENVKARAKKYGKGKGKKSG
;
A
#
# COMPACT_ATOMS: atom_id res chain seq x y z
N MET A 1 19.20 -64.74 -16.31
CA MET A 1 18.49 -63.46 -16.46
C MET A 1 19.26 -62.42 -15.69
N GLU A 2 19.99 -61.60 -16.43
CA GLU A 2 20.53 -60.32 -15.97
C GLU A 2 19.36 -59.32 -15.89
N ASN A 3 19.41 -58.40 -14.92
CA ASN A 3 18.98 -57.00 -15.03
C ASN A 3 19.24 -56.35 -13.66
N GLY A 4 20.36 -55.64 -13.58
CA GLY A 4 20.64 -54.72 -12.48
C GLY A 4 19.68 -53.53 -12.54
N ASP A 5 19.46 -52.91 -11.40
CA ASP A 5 19.06 -51.51 -11.38
C ASP A 5 19.94 -50.75 -10.40
N PHE A 6 20.46 -49.67 -10.94
CA PHE A 6 21.61 -48.90 -10.57
C PHE A 6 21.10 -47.76 -9.69
N THR A 7 21.60 -47.68 -8.46
CA THR A 7 21.40 -46.51 -7.62
C THR A 7 21.96 -45.28 -8.33
N ASP A 8 21.09 -44.41 -8.86
CA ASP A 8 21.46 -43.01 -9.11
C ASP A 8 20.24 -42.08 -8.95
N LEU A 9 19.93 -41.74 -7.70
CA LEU A 9 18.95 -40.71 -7.32
C LEU A 9 19.59 -39.31 -7.30
N SER A 10 20.41 -38.94 -8.30
CA SER A 10 21.10 -37.65 -8.29
C SER A 10 21.24 -37.00 -9.66
N SER A 11 20.14 -36.59 -10.27
CA SER A 11 20.16 -35.45 -11.21
C SER A 11 18.76 -34.88 -11.44
N SER A 12 18.22 -34.13 -10.47
CA SER A 12 17.12 -33.22 -10.77
C SER A 12 17.60 -32.23 -11.83
N GLY A 13 17.01 -32.30 -13.03
CA GLY A 13 17.37 -31.53 -14.22
C GLY A 13 17.18 -30.03 -14.05
N ILE A 14 18.16 -29.39 -13.40
CA ILE A 14 18.31 -27.94 -13.28
C ILE A 14 19.36 -27.52 -14.29
N PHE A 15 18.92 -26.89 -15.37
CA PHE A 15 19.82 -26.39 -16.42
C PHE A 15 19.98 -24.89 -16.28
N LYS A 16 21.23 -24.44 -16.13
CA LYS A 16 21.58 -23.02 -16.17
C LYS A 16 21.79 -22.60 -17.62
N ILE A 17 21.12 -21.54 -18.05
CA ILE A 17 21.31 -20.97 -19.38
C ILE A 17 22.55 -20.07 -19.35
N PRO A 18 23.59 -20.32 -20.18
CA PRO A 18 24.74 -19.44 -20.27
C PRO A 18 24.32 -18.03 -20.70
N ASN A 19 24.83 -17.00 -20.03
CA ASN A 19 24.56 -15.58 -20.27
C ASN A 19 23.13 -15.09 -19.96
N GLU A 20 22.29 -15.91 -19.32
CA GLU A 20 21.01 -15.48 -18.78
C GLU A 20 20.94 -15.74 -17.27
N PRO A 21 20.21 -14.90 -16.49
CA PRO A 21 19.99 -15.17 -15.07
C PRO A 21 18.95 -16.29 -14.82
N ALA A 22 18.38 -16.88 -15.87
CA ALA A 22 17.31 -17.87 -15.78
C ALA A 22 17.83 -19.31 -15.59
N ILE A 23 17.08 -20.09 -14.82
CA ILE A 23 17.26 -21.54 -14.66
C ILE A 23 16.01 -22.26 -15.16
N VAL A 24 16.21 -23.36 -15.88
CA VAL A 24 15.12 -24.20 -16.37
C VAL A 24 14.98 -25.41 -15.46
N LEU A 25 13.77 -25.60 -14.93
CA LEU A 25 13.36 -26.77 -14.15
C LEU A 25 12.44 -27.60 -15.05
N ASN A 26 12.91 -28.77 -15.48
CA ASN A 26 12.20 -29.58 -16.48
C ASN A 26 10.95 -30.32 -15.96
N GLU A 27 10.62 -30.23 -14.67
CA GLU A 27 9.47 -30.92 -14.11
C GLU A 27 8.79 -30.02 -13.06
N LEU A 28 7.50 -29.71 -13.25
CA LEU A 28 6.62 -29.37 -12.13
C LEU A 28 6.48 -30.66 -11.29
N PRO A 29 6.56 -30.62 -9.96
CA PRO A 29 6.40 -31.83 -9.16
C PRO A 29 5.07 -32.48 -9.56
N PRO A 30 5.04 -33.81 -9.79
CA PRO A 30 3.79 -34.50 -10.07
C PRO A 30 2.82 -34.14 -8.95
N LEU A 31 1.62 -33.68 -9.34
CA LEU A 31 0.53 -33.42 -8.40
C LEU A 31 0.21 -34.73 -7.70
N SER A 32 0.90 -34.92 -6.59
CA SER A 32 0.64 -35.98 -5.65
C SER A 32 -0.80 -35.76 -5.21
N SER A 33 -1.60 -36.82 -5.34
CA SER A 33 -3.01 -36.94 -4.97
C SER A 33 -3.50 -35.95 -3.91
N PRO A 34 -4.76 -35.49 -3.95
CA PRO A 34 -5.28 -34.48 -3.02
C PRO A 34 -5.16 -34.97 -1.58
N ASP A 35 -4.06 -34.59 -0.94
CA ASP A 35 -3.91 -34.67 0.50
C ASP A 35 -4.88 -33.65 1.07
N PRO A 36 -5.82 -34.03 1.96
CA PRO A 36 -6.78 -33.09 2.55
C PRO A 36 -6.12 -31.98 3.37
N ASN A 37 -4.79 -31.99 3.53
CA ASN A 37 -4.01 -30.94 4.17
C ASN A 37 -3.28 -30.00 3.18
N LEU A 38 -3.42 -30.20 1.88
CA LEU A 38 -2.91 -29.27 0.87
C LEU A 38 -3.87 -28.10 0.74
N VAL A 39 -3.49 -26.98 1.36
CA VAL A 39 -4.19 -25.70 1.28
C VAL A 39 -4.36 -25.32 -0.20
N PRO A 40 -5.59 -25.30 -0.74
CA PRO A 40 -5.83 -24.81 -2.08
C PRO A 40 -5.43 -23.33 -2.14
N SER A 41 -4.69 -22.96 -3.18
CA SER A 41 -4.34 -21.57 -3.45
C SER A 41 -5.62 -20.72 -3.54
N ALA A 42 -5.79 -19.86 -2.55
CA ALA A 42 -6.55 -18.62 -2.55
C ALA A 42 -7.89 -18.60 -3.33
N THR A 43 -8.81 -19.47 -2.97
CA THR A 43 -10.25 -19.12 -2.99
C THR A 43 -10.77 -19.40 -1.59
N SER A 44 -10.73 -18.38 -0.74
CA SER A 44 -11.44 -18.44 0.54
C SER A 44 -12.29 -17.19 0.58
N ASP A 45 -13.59 -17.40 0.48
CA ASP A 45 -14.66 -16.46 0.83
C ASP A 45 -14.68 -16.20 2.36
N VAL A 46 -13.49 -16.03 2.93
CA VAL A 46 -13.22 -15.65 4.30
C VAL A 46 -12.34 -14.42 4.14
N LEU A 47 -12.91 -13.25 4.49
CA LEU A 47 -12.21 -11.98 4.52
C LEU A 47 -10.80 -12.21 5.07
N PRO A 48 -9.75 -11.98 4.28
CA PRO A 48 -8.46 -12.44 4.69
C PRO A 48 -8.01 -11.62 5.90
N LYS A 49 -7.75 -12.30 7.03
CA LYS A 49 -6.92 -11.81 8.14
C LYS A 49 -5.50 -11.35 7.70
N LYS A 50 -5.24 -11.37 6.40
CA LYS A 50 -4.00 -11.00 5.69
C LYS A 50 -3.77 -9.49 5.63
N PHE A 51 -4.75 -8.67 6.00
CA PHE A 51 -4.61 -7.20 6.05
C PHE A 51 -4.40 -6.64 7.48
N ALA A 52 -4.34 -7.50 8.51
CA ALA A 52 -4.01 -7.06 9.87
C ALA A 52 -2.63 -6.37 9.85
N GLY A 53 -2.61 -5.06 10.07
CA GLY A 53 -1.41 -4.20 10.00
C GLY A 53 -1.09 -3.57 8.64
N PHE A 54 -1.84 -3.88 7.57
CA PHE A 54 -1.69 -3.22 6.26
C PHE A 54 -2.71 -2.12 6.01
N GLY A 55 -3.78 -2.02 6.82
CA GLY A 55 -4.81 -1.00 6.63
C GLY A 55 -4.25 0.42 6.66
N GLU A 56 -3.36 0.71 7.63
CA GLU A 56 -2.69 2.01 7.74
C GLU A 56 -1.88 2.39 6.48
N TRP A 57 -1.42 1.42 5.67
CA TRP A 57 -0.64 1.71 4.46
C TRP A 57 -1.47 2.40 3.37
N LEU A 58 -2.80 2.37 3.50
CA LEU A 58 -3.71 3.02 2.58
C LEU A 58 -4.00 4.47 2.98
N GLU A 59 -3.60 4.91 4.17
CA GLU A 59 -3.71 6.31 4.54
C GLU A 59 -2.94 7.22 3.57
N GLY A 60 -3.58 8.32 3.19
CA GLY A 60 -3.08 9.26 2.21
C GLY A 60 -3.34 8.89 0.76
N ARG A 61 -3.82 7.66 0.46
CA ARG A 61 -4.26 7.28 -0.89
C ARG A 61 -5.43 8.15 -1.34
N GLU A 62 -5.44 8.47 -2.62
CA GLU A 62 -6.53 9.19 -3.26
C GLU A 62 -7.63 8.20 -3.69
N VAL A 63 -8.87 8.62 -3.52
CA VAL A 63 -10.07 7.91 -3.99
C VAL A 63 -10.88 8.83 -4.90
N ARG A 64 -11.71 8.22 -5.73
CA ARG A 64 -12.67 8.92 -6.58
C ARG A 64 -13.98 8.13 -6.60
N LYS A 65 -15.02 8.70 -6.00
CA LYS A 65 -16.35 8.06 -5.89
C LYS A 65 -17.38 8.84 -6.69
N LEU A 66 -18.32 8.13 -7.31
CA LEU A 66 -19.49 8.72 -7.95
C LEU A 66 -20.61 8.82 -6.91
N PHE A 67 -21.06 10.04 -6.64
CA PHE A 67 -22.25 10.31 -5.85
C PHE A 67 -23.30 10.95 -6.76
N GLU A 68 -24.48 10.35 -6.82
CA GLU A 68 -25.51 10.73 -7.79
C GLU A 68 -24.90 10.75 -9.21
N ASP A 69 -24.76 11.94 -9.81
CA ASP A 69 -24.24 12.14 -11.16
C ASP A 69 -22.86 12.85 -11.18
N GLN A 70 -22.20 13.02 -10.03
CA GLN A 70 -20.93 13.74 -9.92
C GLN A 70 -19.84 12.91 -9.22
N TYR A 71 -18.63 12.98 -9.79
CA TYR A 71 -17.46 12.40 -9.13
C TYR A 71 -16.87 13.36 -8.11
N PHE A 72 -16.53 12.82 -6.94
CA PHE A 72 -15.84 13.52 -5.88
C PHE A 72 -14.50 12.87 -5.61
N ASN A 73 -13.47 13.70 -5.46
CA ASN A 73 -12.15 13.24 -5.05
C ASN A 73 -12.08 13.21 -3.54
N GLY A 74 -11.45 12.18 -3.00
CA GLY A 74 -11.25 12.04 -1.57
C GLY A 74 -9.88 11.50 -1.24
N LYS A 75 -9.62 11.41 0.06
CA LYS A 75 -8.40 10.86 0.60
C LYS A 75 -8.72 9.97 1.79
N VAL A 76 -8.10 8.80 1.83
CA VAL A 76 -8.12 7.96 3.03
C VAL A 76 -7.33 8.68 4.12
N THR A 77 -7.98 9.01 5.23
CA THR A 77 -7.36 9.78 6.32
C THR A 77 -7.01 8.93 7.53
N GLN A 78 -7.71 7.81 7.73
CA GLN A 78 -7.53 6.98 8.92
C GLN A 78 -7.97 5.55 8.64
N PHE A 79 -7.30 4.58 9.26
CA PHE A 79 -7.76 3.21 9.40
C PHE A 79 -8.15 2.91 10.86
N ASP A 80 -9.31 2.30 11.07
CA ASP A 80 -9.73 1.77 12.36
C ASP A 80 -9.42 0.26 12.41
N GLU A 81 -8.45 -0.15 13.24
CA GLU A 81 -8.02 -1.54 13.34
C GLU A 81 -9.07 -2.44 14.03
N ASP A 82 -9.86 -1.88 14.95
CA ASP A 82 -10.86 -2.63 15.70
C ASP A 82 -12.05 -2.99 14.80
N MET A 83 -12.48 -2.04 13.97
CA MET A 83 -13.63 -2.20 13.06
C MET A 83 -13.22 -2.62 11.64
N CYS A 84 -11.93 -2.56 11.30
CA CYS A 84 -11.39 -2.78 9.96
C CYS A 84 -12.02 -1.88 8.89
N TRP A 85 -12.26 -0.61 9.24
CA TRP A 85 -12.86 0.40 8.36
C TRP A 85 -11.88 1.51 8.01
N TYR A 86 -12.12 2.16 6.88
CA TYR A 86 -11.31 3.24 6.35
C TYR A 86 -12.11 4.53 6.29
N ARG A 87 -11.63 5.55 7.01
CA ARG A 87 -12.21 6.87 6.89
C ARG A 87 -11.69 7.56 5.65
N VAL A 88 -12.61 8.01 4.80
CA VAL A 88 -12.33 8.84 3.63
C VAL A 88 -12.93 10.22 3.84
N VAL A 89 -12.14 11.26 3.62
CA VAL A 89 -12.62 12.65 3.56
C VAL A 89 -12.61 13.11 2.11
N TYR A 90 -13.75 13.63 1.64
CA TYR A 90 -13.94 14.14 0.29
C TYR A 90 -13.62 15.64 0.19
N GLU A 91 -13.55 16.16 -1.04
CA GLU A 91 -13.16 17.55 -1.32
C GLU A 91 -14.17 18.61 -0.87
N ASP A 92 -15.43 18.23 -0.66
CA ASP A 92 -16.49 19.06 -0.09
C ASP A 92 -16.44 19.15 1.45
N GLY A 93 -15.59 18.35 2.09
CA GLY A 93 -15.41 18.29 3.54
C GLY A 93 -16.26 17.22 4.23
N ASP A 94 -17.12 16.51 3.49
CA ASP A 94 -17.85 15.37 4.02
C ASP A 94 -16.93 14.14 4.13
N PHE A 95 -17.35 13.16 4.93
CA PHE A 95 -16.59 11.94 5.14
C PHE A 95 -17.48 10.70 5.21
N GLU A 96 -16.88 9.55 4.95
CA GLU A 96 -17.52 8.25 5.00
C GLU A 96 -16.52 7.24 5.56
N ASP A 97 -17.01 6.27 6.34
CA ASP A 97 -16.23 5.12 6.80
C ASP A 97 -16.58 3.93 5.89
N LEU A 98 -15.59 3.39 5.18
CA LEU A 98 -15.73 2.36 4.14
C LEU A 98 -15.12 1.03 4.59
N GLU A 99 -15.76 -0.07 4.21
CA GLU A 99 -15.14 -1.39 4.26
C GLU A 99 -14.05 -1.54 3.18
N TRP A 100 -13.18 -2.55 3.33
CA TRP A 100 -12.11 -2.81 2.36
C TRP A 100 -12.61 -2.95 0.92
N HIS A 101 -13.68 -3.72 0.68
CA HIS A 101 -14.21 -3.92 -0.67
C HIS A 101 -14.78 -2.63 -1.27
N GLU A 102 -15.47 -1.81 -0.47
CA GLU A 102 -16.01 -0.53 -0.91
C GLU A 102 -14.88 0.47 -1.22
N LEU A 103 -13.84 0.49 -0.39
CA LEU A 103 -12.65 1.30 -0.64
C LEU A 103 -11.94 0.87 -1.93
N MET A 104 -11.79 -0.44 -2.17
CA MET A 104 -11.16 -0.97 -3.38
C MET A 104 -11.81 -0.44 -4.66
N ASP A 105 -13.13 -0.36 -4.69
CA ASP A 105 -13.88 0.06 -5.87
C ASP A 105 -13.67 1.55 -6.22
N VAL A 106 -13.29 2.37 -5.24
CA VAL A 106 -13.11 3.82 -5.41
C VAL A 106 -11.65 4.27 -5.38
N LEU A 107 -10.69 3.37 -5.15
CA LEU A 107 -9.27 3.72 -5.12
C LEU A 107 -8.78 4.20 -6.50
N VAL A 108 -8.11 5.35 -6.51
CA VAL A 108 -7.40 5.79 -7.71
C VAL A 108 -6.16 4.89 -7.91
N PRO A 109 -5.94 4.35 -9.12
CA PRO A 109 -4.76 3.53 -9.41
C PRO A 109 -3.46 4.32 -9.24
N LEU A 110 -2.42 3.65 -8.75
CA LEU A 110 -1.08 4.24 -8.74
C LEU A 110 -0.49 4.22 -10.16
N ASP A 111 0.16 5.30 -10.55
CA ASP A 111 0.94 5.32 -11.78
C ASP A 111 2.32 4.69 -11.55
N VAL A 112 2.42 3.40 -11.87
CA VAL A 112 3.67 2.63 -11.77
C VAL A 112 4.68 2.97 -12.87
N ASN A 113 4.30 3.79 -13.86
CA ASN A 113 5.24 4.24 -14.90
C ASN A 113 6.12 5.39 -14.42
N ILE A 114 5.81 6.00 -13.27
CA ILE A 114 6.63 7.04 -12.67
C ILE A 114 7.97 6.42 -12.23
N PRO A 115 9.11 6.87 -12.79
CA PRO A 115 10.40 6.32 -12.41
C PRO A 115 10.70 6.55 -10.93
N LEU A 116 11.30 5.55 -10.26
CA LEU A 116 11.67 5.65 -8.83
C LEU A 116 12.53 6.87 -8.51
N LYS A 117 13.40 7.28 -9.45
CA LYS A 117 14.22 8.50 -9.32
C LYS A 117 13.35 9.76 -9.14
N THR A 118 12.28 9.87 -9.93
CA THR A 118 11.32 10.97 -9.86
C THR A 118 10.54 10.93 -8.55
N LEU A 119 10.07 9.75 -8.14
CA LEU A 119 9.34 9.57 -6.88
C LEU A 119 10.21 9.94 -5.67
N ALA A 120 11.45 9.45 -5.63
CA ALA A 120 12.41 9.74 -4.57
C ALA A 120 12.70 11.25 -4.46
N ALA A 121 12.94 11.93 -5.60
CA ALA A 121 13.14 13.37 -5.63
C ALA A 121 11.93 14.15 -5.09
N ASN A 122 10.71 13.74 -5.44
CA ASN A 122 9.48 14.35 -4.95
C ASN A 122 9.29 14.19 -3.43
N ILE A 123 9.64 13.03 -2.87
CA ILE A 123 9.57 12.78 -1.42
C ILE A 123 10.55 13.68 -0.67
N VAL A 124 11.77 13.83 -1.16
CA VAL A 124 12.78 14.72 -0.54
C VAL A 124 12.30 16.17 -0.59
N LYS A 125 11.78 16.62 -1.74
CA LYS A 125 11.27 17.99 -1.91
C LYS A 125 10.10 18.30 -0.96
N LYS A 126 9.10 17.42 -0.87
CA LYS A 126 7.94 17.60 0.03
C LYS A 126 8.34 17.77 1.50
N ARG A 127 9.38 17.05 1.97
CA ARG A 127 9.89 17.17 3.34
C ARG A 127 10.52 18.55 3.59
N GLN A 128 11.27 19.09 2.63
CA GLN A 128 11.86 20.43 2.74
C GLN A 128 10.80 21.54 2.79
N GLU A 129 9.68 21.38 2.08
CA GLU A 129 8.59 22.35 2.07
C GLU A 129 7.80 22.36 3.39
N SER A 130 7.63 21.22 4.06
CA SER A 130 7.01 21.16 5.40
C SER A 130 7.84 21.87 6.48
N ASP A 131 9.16 21.84 6.37
CA ASP A 131 10.06 22.51 7.31
C ASP A 131 10.04 24.04 7.15
N GLN A 132 9.82 24.56 5.94
CA GLN A 132 9.72 26.01 5.71
C GLN A 132 8.37 26.59 6.14
N LYS A 133 7.30 25.78 6.20
CA LYS A 133 5.98 26.23 6.66
C LYS A 133 5.96 26.53 8.17
N THR A 134 6.82 25.90 8.98
CA THR A 134 6.92 26.16 10.42
C THR A 134 7.69 27.45 10.78
N GLU A 135 8.58 27.94 9.92
CA GLU A 135 9.31 29.20 10.16
C GLU A 135 8.43 30.45 9.95
N ASN A 136 7.52 30.41 8.98
CA ASN A 136 6.61 31.53 8.68
C ASN A 136 5.54 31.75 9.76
N VAL A 137 5.13 30.72 10.51
CA VAL A 137 4.19 30.86 11.63
C VAL A 137 4.86 31.54 12.83
N LYS A 138 6.15 31.23 13.11
CA LYS A 138 6.91 31.87 14.20
C LYS A 138 7.20 33.35 13.93
N ALA A 139 7.35 33.76 12.67
CA ALA A 139 7.57 35.17 12.30
C ALA A 139 6.32 36.05 12.49
N ARG A 140 5.10 35.49 12.33
CA ARG A 140 3.84 36.25 12.45
C ARG A 140 3.39 36.46 13.90
N ALA A 141 3.73 35.55 14.81
CA ALA A 141 3.40 35.67 16.24
C ALA A 141 4.14 36.82 16.96
N LYS A 142 5.31 37.27 16.45
CA LYS A 142 6.09 38.36 17.06
C LYS A 142 5.55 39.77 16.78
N LYS A 143 4.56 39.95 15.90
CA LYS A 143 4.06 41.30 15.52
C LYS A 143 2.88 41.83 16.34
N TYR A 144 2.27 41.04 17.23
CA TYR A 144 1.06 41.44 17.99
C TYR A 144 1.28 41.68 19.50
N GLY A 145 2.52 41.80 19.96
CA GLY A 145 2.84 41.95 21.39
C GLY A 145 3.60 43.23 21.74
N LYS A 146 3.09 44.43 21.39
CA LYS A 146 3.62 45.67 21.96
C LYS A 146 2.61 46.82 21.90
N GLY A 147 1.91 47.07 22.99
CA GLY A 147 1.23 48.36 23.19
C GLY A 147 0.10 48.36 24.21
N LYS A 148 0.42 48.80 25.43
CA LYS A 148 -0.25 49.87 26.22
C LYS A 148 -0.29 49.55 27.72
N GLY A 149 0.74 49.98 28.44
CA GLY A 149 0.64 50.31 29.86
C GLY A 149 0.51 51.83 29.99
N LYS A 150 -0.70 52.33 30.27
CA LYS A 150 -0.96 53.74 30.58
C LYS A 150 -1.07 53.85 32.11
N LYS A 151 -0.20 54.64 32.72
CA LYS A 151 -0.26 55.02 34.14
C LYS A 151 -1.43 55.99 34.37
N SER A 152 -2.14 55.78 35.46
CA SER A 152 -2.93 56.77 36.22
C SER A 152 -2.66 56.39 37.69
N GLY A 153 -2.22 57.27 38.57
CA GLY A 153 -2.75 58.60 38.84
C GLY A 153 -3.33 58.52 40.23
#